data_AF-A0A7C9CRC9-F1
#
_entry.id   AF-A0A7C9CRC9-F1
#
_cell.length_a   1.000
_cell.length_b   1.000
_cell.length_c   1.000
_cell.angle_alpha   90.00
_cell.angle_beta   90.00
_cell.angle_gamma   90.00
#
_symmetry.space_group_name_H-M   'P 1'
#
loop_
_entity.id
_entity.type
_entity.pdbx_description
1 polymer ?
#
loop_
_entity_poly.entity_id
_entity_poly.type
_entity_poly.pdbx_seq_one_letter_code
_entity_poly.pdbx_strand_id
1 'polypeptide(L)'
;SSTTDLLPDSLTLVLLPRTGNAAIHVNGSKVPSDSPAFVSLHRILSPDDPNSAVFAARERLRSSDAFSFEIHAAQHRLLSGLFRRHDDDSMFSGGSWRMECKCA
;
A
#
# COMPACT_ATOMS: atom_id res chain seq x y z
N SER A 1 -27.17 14.82 -2.08
CA SER A 1 -25.98 14.25 -1.43
C SER A 1 -25.19 13.46 -2.45
N SER A 2 -24.03 13.96 -2.85
CA SER A 2 -23.07 13.18 -3.65
C SER A 2 -22.43 12.13 -2.74
N THR A 3 -22.17 10.95 -3.27
CA THR A 3 -21.65 9.77 -2.56
C THR A 3 -20.23 9.95 -1.98
N THR A 4 -19.61 11.11 -2.19
CA THR A 4 -18.24 11.45 -1.75
C THR A 4 -18.13 11.98 -0.35
N ASP A 5 -19.22 12.46 0.25
CA ASP A 5 -19.25 12.84 1.67
C ASP A 5 -19.11 11.62 2.61
N LEU A 6 -19.15 10.39 2.07
CA LEU A 6 -19.08 9.15 2.85
C LEU A 6 -17.67 8.56 2.97
N LEU A 7 -16.72 8.97 2.11
CA LEU A 7 -15.36 8.45 2.15
C LEU A 7 -14.51 9.28 3.13
N PRO A 8 -13.67 8.64 3.96
CA PRO A 8 -12.81 9.37 4.88
C PRO A 8 -11.75 10.18 4.14
N ASP A 9 -11.28 11.27 4.74
CA ASP A 9 -10.19 12.09 4.18
C ASP A 9 -8.83 11.38 4.18
N SER A 10 -8.69 10.34 5.01
CA SER A 10 -7.47 9.55 5.08
C SER A 10 -7.72 8.10 5.43
N LEU A 11 -6.83 7.24 4.93
CA LEU A 11 -6.71 5.84 5.31
C LEU A 11 -5.31 5.60 5.90
N THR A 12 -5.14 4.46 6.57
CA THR A 12 -3.83 4.02 7.07
C THR A 12 -3.39 2.79 6.29
N LEU A 13 -2.23 2.88 5.63
CA LEU A 13 -1.49 1.74 5.10
C LEU A 13 -0.62 1.16 6.20
N VAL A 14 -0.87 -0.09 6.56
CA VAL A 14 -0.08 -0.84 7.54
C VAL A 14 0.81 -1.80 6.80
N LEU A 15 2.12 -1.62 6.90
CA LEU A 15 3.12 -2.58 6.44
C LEU A 15 3.30 -3.62 7.55
N LEU A 16 3.01 -4.88 7.26
CA LEU A 16 3.02 -5.94 8.27
C LEU A 16 4.46 -6.39 8.63
N PRO A 17 4.67 -6.90 9.86
CA PRO A 17 5.90 -7.58 10.23
C PRO A 17 6.19 -8.73 9.26
N ARG A 18 7.48 -8.98 9.03
CA ARG A 18 7.97 -9.93 8.04
C ARG A 18 9.11 -10.76 8.60
N THR A 19 9.11 -12.05 8.29
CA THR A 19 10.08 -13.03 8.78
C THR A 19 11.33 -13.15 7.90
N GLY A 20 11.42 -12.36 6.82
CA GLY A 20 12.51 -12.39 5.85
C GLY A 20 13.34 -11.10 5.78
N ASN A 21 14.37 -11.12 4.93
CA ASN A 21 15.30 -10.00 4.74
C ASN A 21 14.74 -8.87 3.85
N ALA A 22 13.45 -8.89 3.52
CA ALA A 22 12.80 -7.85 2.73
C ALA A 22 13.02 -6.47 3.39
N ALA A 23 13.78 -5.61 2.72
CA ALA A 23 14.05 -4.26 3.19
C ALA A 23 12.96 -3.34 2.65
N ILE A 24 12.15 -2.80 3.55
CA ILE A 24 11.17 -1.76 3.23
C ILE A 24 11.69 -0.44 3.77
N HIS A 25 11.76 0.58 2.92
CA HIS A 25 12.16 1.93 3.28
C HIS A 25 10.99 2.89 3.10
N VAL A 26 10.76 3.76 4.09
CA VAL A 26 9.79 4.86 4.04
C VAL A 26 10.58 6.16 4.12
N ASN A 27 10.48 7.01 3.10
CA ASN A 27 11.29 8.22 2.96
C ASN A 27 12.80 7.97 3.14
N GLY A 28 13.29 6.81 2.68
CA GLY A 28 14.69 6.40 2.80
C GLY A 28 15.08 5.80 4.15
N SER A 29 14.20 5.85 5.16
CA SER A 29 14.43 5.22 6.47
C SER A 29 14.01 3.75 6.43
N LYS A 30 14.87 2.84 6.90
CA LYS A 30 14.58 1.41 6.95
C LYS A 30 13.56 1.10 8.04
N VAL A 31 12.48 0.43 7.66
CA VAL A 31 11.47 -0.09 8.59
C VAL A 31 12.00 -1.37 9.24
N PRO A 32 11.94 -1.54 10.57
CA PRO A 32 12.31 -2.79 11.23
C PRO A 32 11.45 -3.96 10.72
N SER A 33 12.01 -5.16 10.65
CA SER A 33 11.31 -6.34 10.11
C SER A 33 10.26 -6.92 11.06
N ASP A 34 10.50 -6.78 12.35
CA ASP A 34 9.69 -7.30 13.46
C ASP A 34 8.57 -6.37 13.90
N SER A 35 8.57 -5.10 13.46
CA SER A 35 7.54 -4.11 13.80
C SER A 35 6.69 -3.73 12.59
N PRO A 36 5.37 -3.49 12.76
CA PRO A 36 4.58 -2.86 11.72
C PRO A 36 5.03 -1.41 11.48
N ALA A 37 4.80 -0.90 10.28
CA ALA A 37 4.91 0.52 9.98
C ALA A 37 3.58 1.06 9.45
N PHE A 38 3.32 2.32 9.78
CA PHE A 38 2.06 2.99 9.47
C PHE A 38 2.35 4.17 8.54
N VAL A 39 1.63 4.24 7.43
CA VAL A 39 1.73 5.32 6.45
C VAL A 39 0.34 5.89 6.21
N SER A 40 0.20 7.20 6.25
CA SER A 40 -1.07 7.86 5.95
C SER A 40 -1.29 7.94 4.45
N LEU A 41 -2.47 7.50 4.00
CA LEU A 41 -2.93 7.71 2.64
C LEU A 41 -3.96 8.84 2.65
N HIS A 42 -3.72 9.88 1.88
CA HIS A 42 -4.61 11.04 1.79
C HIS A 42 -5.53 10.93 0.59
N ARG A 43 -6.80 11.30 0.80
CA ARG A 43 -7.78 11.38 -0.27
C ARG A 43 -7.44 12.51 -1.24
N ILE A 44 -7.40 12.19 -2.52
CA ILE A 44 -7.23 13.10 -3.64
C ILE A 44 -8.44 12.92 -4.54
N LEU A 45 -9.23 13.98 -4.70
CA LEU A 45 -10.39 13.99 -5.58
C LEU A 45 -9.94 14.16 -7.03
N SER A 46 -10.57 13.43 -7.95
CA SER A 46 -10.36 13.68 -9.37
C SER A 46 -11.01 15.02 -9.76
N PRO A 47 -10.29 15.91 -10.49
CA PRO A 47 -10.89 17.13 -11.00
C PRO A 47 -11.98 16.84 -12.05
N ASP A 48 -11.88 15.71 -12.74
CA ASP A 48 -12.78 15.31 -13.83
C ASP A 48 -13.99 14.50 -13.34
N ASP A 49 -13.88 13.87 -12.18
CA ASP A 49 -14.97 13.12 -11.55
C ASP A 49 -14.97 13.36 -10.04
N PRO A 50 -15.86 14.24 -9.54
CA PRO A 50 -15.94 14.53 -8.12
C PRO A 50 -16.40 13.33 -7.29
N ASN A 51 -16.93 12.27 -7.93
CA ASN A 51 -17.31 11.00 -7.31
C ASN A 51 -16.19 9.97 -7.24
N SER A 52 -15.03 10.26 -7.84
CA SER A 52 -13.87 9.39 -7.80
C SER A 52 -12.78 9.97 -6.89
N ALA A 53 -12.27 9.11 -6.01
CA ALA A 53 -11.22 9.47 -5.07
C ALA A 53 -10.07 8.45 -5.15
N VAL A 54 -8.84 8.95 -5.20
CA VAL A 54 -7.62 8.16 -5.07
C VAL A 54 -7.01 8.44 -3.70
N PHE A 55 -6.51 7.40 -3.04
CA PHE A 55 -5.77 7.54 -1.80
C PHE A 55 -4.27 7.37 -2.06
N ALA A 56 -3.47 8.37 -1.69
CA ALA A 56 -2.03 8.36 -1.95
C ALA A 56 -1.20 8.74 -0.72
N ALA A 57 -0.07 8.07 -0.54
CA ALA A 57 0.93 8.44 0.44
C ALA A 57 1.71 9.67 -0.03
N ARG A 58 2.14 10.52 0.90
CA ARG A 58 3.15 11.56 0.63
C ARG A 58 4.55 10.96 0.69
N GLU A 59 4.70 9.92 1.49
CA GLU A 59 5.93 9.21 1.74
C GLU A 59 6.32 8.34 0.54
N ARG A 60 7.61 8.32 0.23
CA ARG A 60 8.15 7.42 -0.78
C ARG A 60 8.44 6.06 -0.15
N LEU A 61 7.73 5.04 -0.60
CA LEU A 61 8.01 3.64 -0.26
C LEU A 61 8.98 3.03 -1.26
N ARG A 62 9.93 2.25 -0.76
CA ARG A 62 10.77 1.35 -1.57
C ARG A 62 10.82 -0.01 -0.91
N SER A 63 10.75 -1.06 -1.71
CA SER A 63 10.97 -2.42 -1.24
C SER A 63 12.01 -3.12 -2.12
N SER A 64 12.89 -3.90 -1.50
CA SER A 64 13.79 -4.80 -2.22
C SER A 64 13.12 -6.11 -2.64
N ASP A 65 12.00 -6.46 -1.99
CA ASP A 65 11.33 -7.75 -2.14
C ASP A 65 9.82 -7.63 -1.83
N ALA A 66 9.13 -8.76 -1.70
CA ALA A 66 7.73 -8.82 -1.34
C ALA A 66 7.42 -8.25 0.05
N PHE A 67 6.24 -7.65 0.19
CA PHE A 67 5.69 -7.27 1.50
C PHE A 67 4.17 -7.39 1.54
N SER A 68 3.66 -7.80 2.69
CA SER A 68 2.23 -7.81 2.99
C SER A 68 1.82 -6.49 3.62
N PHE A 69 0.59 -6.06 3.32
CA PHE A 69 0.05 -4.82 3.86
C PHE A 69 -1.46 -4.93 4.12
N GLU A 70 -1.95 -3.99 4.92
CA GLU A 70 -3.37 -3.77 5.15
C GLU A 70 -3.73 -2.30 4.95
N ILE A 71 -4.99 -2.02 4.59
CA ILE A 71 -5.54 -0.67 4.55
C ILE A 71 -6.66 -0.57 5.56
N HIS A 72 -6.62 0.47 6.38
CA HIS A 72 -7.58 0.71 7.46
C HIS A 72 -8.25 2.08 7.31
N ALA A 73 -9.54 2.14 7.63
CA ALA A 73 -10.26 3.36 7.95
C ALA A 73 -10.50 3.38 9.47
N ALA A 74 -9.84 4.30 10.18
CA ALA A 74 -9.80 4.28 11.64
C ALA A 74 -9.37 2.90 12.17
N GLN A 75 -10.27 2.18 12.86
CA GLN A 75 -10.01 0.87 13.46
C GLN A 75 -10.52 -0.30 12.60
N HIS A 76 -11.04 -0.02 11.41
CA HIS A 76 -11.64 -1.03 10.53
C HIS A 76 -10.71 -1.32 9.35
N ARG A 77 -10.26 -2.58 9.26
CA ARG A 77 -9.53 -3.08 8.09
C ARG A 77 -10.49 -3.15 6.90
N LEU A 78 -10.13 -2.46 5.82
CA LEU A 78 -10.88 -2.45 4.57
C LEU A 78 -10.41 -3.53 3.60
N LEU A 79 -9.09 -3.70 3.49
CA LEU A 79 -8.48 -4.73 2.65
C LEU A 79 -7.11 -5.14 3.17
N SER A 80 -6.67 -6.30 2.69
CA SER A 80 -5.31 -6.82 2.84
C SER A 80 -4.70 -7.07 1.46
N GLY A 81 -3.38 -6.99 1.34
CA GLY A 81 -2.72 -7.29 0.09
C GLY A 81 -1.28 -7.77 0.23
N LEU A 82 -0.75 -8.24 -0.89
CA LEU A 82 0.63 -8.69 -1.07
C LEU A 82 1.20 -7.98 -2.30
N PHE A 83 2.27 -7.21 -2.10
CA PHE A 83 3.08 -6.67 -3.18
C PHE A 83 4.31 -7.53 -3.34
N ARG A 84 4.59 -8.06 -4.54
CA ARG A 84 5.73 -8.95 -4.77
C ARG A 84 6.24 -8.87 -6.20
N ARG A 85 7.49 -9.25 -6.40
CA ARG A 85 8.02 -9.49 -7.73
C ARG A 85 7.52 -10.85 -8.23
N HIS A 86 7.06 -10.89 -9.46
CA HIS A 86 6.73 -12.09 -10.18
C HIS A 86 7.90 -12.40 -11.09
N ASP A 87 8.50 -13.58 -10.88
CA ASP A 87 9.50 -14.11 -11.79
C ASP A 87 8.78 -14.49 -13.08
N ASP A 88 9.08 -13.76 -14.14
CA ASP A 88 8.72 -14.16 -15.49
C ASP A 88 9.82 -15.12 -15.97
N ASP A 89 9.46 -16.27 -16.53
CA ASP A 89 10.41 -17.31 -16.97
C ASP A 89 11.38 -16.83 -18.07
N SER A 90 11.22 -15.60 -18.59
CA SER A 90 12.18 -15.01 -19.51
C SER A 90 13.47 -14.59 -18.79
N MET A 91 14.54 -15.35 -19.06
CA MET A 91 15.92 -15.15 -18.59
C MET A 91 16.52 -13.74 -18.84
N PHE A 92 15.79 -12.85 -19.55
CA PHE A 92 16.22 -11.53 -19.99
C PHE A 92 15.35 -10.36 -19.51
N SER A 93 14.16 -10.59 -18.94
CA SER A 93 13.34 -9.52 -18.36
C SER A 93 13.40 -9.59 -16.84
N GLY A 94 13.99 -8.56 -16.22
CA GLY A 94 13.91 -8.41 -14.77
C GLY A 94 12.43 -8.43 -14.35
N GLY A 95 12.02 -9.47 -13.60
CA GLY A 95 10.62 -9.80 -13.29
C GLY A 95 9.71 -8.62 -12.93
N SER A 96 8.43 -8.74 -13.29
CA SER A 96 7.41 -7.69 -13.11
C SER A 96 6.91 -7.62 -11.67
N TRP A 97 6.57 -6.43 -11.18
CA TRP A 97 5.93 -6.29 -9.87
C TRP A 97 4.41 -6.52 -9.98
N ARG A 98 3.84 -7.26 -9.04
CA ARG A 98 2.40 -7.51 -8.94
C ARG A 98 1.88 -7.17 -7.55
N MET A 99 0.62 -6.75 -7.50
CA MET A 99 -0.12 -6.51 -6.27
C MET A 99 -1.38 -7.36 -6.28
N GLU A 100 -1.58 -8.13 -5.22
CA GLU A 100 -2.78 -8.92 -4.99
C GLU A 100 -3.53 -8.31 -3.81
N CYS A 101 -4.84 -8.07 -3.95
CA CYS A 101 -5.67 -7.45 -2.92
C CYS A 101 -6.91 -8.32 -2.64
N LYS A 102 -7.30 -8.38 -1.37
CA LYS A 102 -8.54 -9.02 -0.92
C LYS A 102 -9.26 -8.08 0.02
N CYS A 103 -10.52 -7.78 -0.29
CA CYS A 103 -11.41 -7.03 0.60
C CYS A 103 -11.68 -7.80 1.89
N ALA A 104 -11.90 -7.07 2.98
CA ALA A 104 -12.30 -7.64 4.27
C ALA A 104 -13.69 -8.32 4.19
#